data_AF-A0A0J1G976-F1
#
_entry.id   AF-A0A0J1G976-F1
#
_cell.length_a   1.000
_cell.length_b   1.000
_cell.length_c   1.000
_cell.angle_alpha   90.00
_cell.angle_beta   90.00
_cell.angle_gamma   90.00
#
_symmetry.space_group_name_H-M   'P 1'
#
loop_
_entity.id
_entity.type
_entity.pdbx_description
1 polymer ?
#
loop_
_entity_poly.entity_id
_entity_poly.type
_entity_poly.pdbx_seq_one_letter_code
_entity_poly.pdbx_strand_id
1 'polypeptide(L)'
;MKYEGVCIAVKDINLSKKFYQELFGLEIFQDYGINVSFGGLSLQQEFDWMLGVPKESILNKSHNMELYFEEDDFDGFIAKLEQRNDIQYIGDGIKEAGWGQRSIRFYDLDDHIIEVGENMKMVVKRFLDSGMSMEETSKRMDVSISDLETLLCS
;
A
#
# COMPACT_ATOMS: atom_id res chain seq x y z
N MET A 1 -22.20 6.70 -10.97
CA MET A 1 -21.09 5.73 -10.93
C MET A 1 -20.20 6.10 -9.76
N LYS A 2 -19.77 5.15 -8.92
CA LYS A 2 -18.90 5.37 -7.76
C LYS A 2 -17.77 4.34 -7.80
N TYR A 3 -16.55 4.78 -7.52
CA TYR A 3 -15.41 3.87 -7.33
C TYR A 3 -15.46 3.34 -5.91
N GLU A 4 -15.53 2.01 -5.76
CA GLU A 4 -15.59 1.35 -4.45
C GLU A 4 -14.24 0.78 -4.01
N GLY A 5 -13.31 0.54 -4.95
CA GLY A 5 -12.01 -0.01 -4.62
C GLY A 5 -11.38 -0.84 -5.73
N VAL A 6 -10.33 -1.57 -5.37
CA VAL A 6 -9.60 -2.49 -6.23
C VAL A 6 -9.89 -3.94 -5.84
N CYS A 7 -9.94 -4.83 -6.83
CA CYS A 7 -10.07 -6.27 -6.63
C CYS A 7 -8.86 -6.97 -7.25
N ILE A 8 -8.12 -7.73 -6.44
CA ILE A 8 -6.89 -8.43 -6.87
C ILE A 8 -7.10 -9.94 -6.92
N ALA A 9 -6.42 -10.60 -7.86
CA ALA A 9 -6.46 -12.05 -8.04
C ALA A 9 -5.59 -12.74 -6.99
N VAL A 10 -6.15 -13.67 -6.20
CA VAL A 10 -5.39 -14.44 -5.20
C VAL A 10 -5.52 -15.95 -5.44
N LYS A 11 -4.47 -16.73 -5.13
CA LYS A 11 -4.53 -18.19 -5.30
C LYS A 11 -5.28 -18.90 -4.18
N ASP A 12 -5.16 -18.40 -2.95
CA ASP A 12 -5.85 -18.94 -1.78
C ASP A 12 -6.43 -17.80 -0.93
N ILE A 13 -7.76 -17.69 -0.92
CA ILE A 13 -8.46 -16.61 -0.25
C ILE A 13 -8.17 -16.57 1.26
N ASN A 14 -7.95 -17.70 1.93
CA ASN A 14 -7.73 -17.74 3.37
C ASN A 14 -6.31 -17.33 3.73
N LEU A 15 -5.32 -17.76 2.95
CA LEU A 15 -3.93 -17.34 3.14
C LEU A 15 -3.77 -15.84 2.89
N SER A 16 -4.31 -15.34 1.76
CA SER A 16 -4.21 -13.92 1.43
C SER A 16 -5.00 -13.07 2.40
N LYS A 17 -6.20 -13.49 2.83
CA LYS A 17 -6.94 -12.82 3.91
C LYS A 17 -6.09 -12.70 5.17
N LYS A 18 -5.52 -13.82 5.65
CA LYS A 18 -4.66 -13.83 6.84
C LYS A 18 -3.44 -12.91 6.67
N PHE A 19 -2.80 -12.90 5.51
CA PHE A 19 -1.68 -12.01 5.20
C PHE A 19 -2.06 -10.54 5.42
N TYR A 20 -3.15 -10.07 4.81
CA TYR A 20 -3.58 -8.68 4.92
C TYR A 20 -4.05 -8.31 6.34
N GLN A 21 -4.77 -9.21 7.02
CA GLN A 21 -5.19 -8.98 8.41
C GLN A 21 -4.00 -8.92 9.37
N GLU A 22 -3.04 -9.86 9.25
CA GLU A 22 -1.91 -9.91 10.17
C GLU A 22 -0.92 -8.80 9.91
N LEU A 23 -0.60 -8.48 8.65
CA LEU A 23 0.44 -7.50 8.33
C LEU A 23 -0.08 -6.05 8.41
N PHE A 24 -1.30 -5.79 7.94
CA PHE A 24 -1.86 -4.43 7.84
C PHE A 24 -3.01 -4.16 8.81
N GLY A 25 -3.47 -5.17 9.56
CA GLY A 25 -4.58 -4.98 10.49
C GLY A 25 -5.94 -4.75 9.80
N LEU A 26 -6.08 -5.09 8.52
CA LEU A 26 -7.33 -4.86 7.79
C LEU A 26 -8.48 -5.68 8.39
N GLU A 27 -9.64 -5.05 8.58
CA GLU A 27 -10.84 -5.72 9.05
C GLU A 27 -11.72 -6.14 7.88
N ILE A 28 -12.26 -7.37 7.94
CA ILE A 28 -13.16 -7.88 6.91
C ILE A 28 -14.44 -7.04 6.93
N PHE A 29 -14.73 -6.41 5.80
CA PHE A 29 -15.98 -5.70 5.58
C PHE A 29 -17.07 -6.66 5.10
N GLN A 30 -16.76 -7.53 4.13
CA GLN A 30 -17.68 -8.55 3.59
C GLN A 30 -16.92 -9.83 3.22
N ASP A 31 -17.53 -10.99 3.43
CA ASP A 31 -16.98 -12.31 3.09
C ASP A 31 -18.02 -13.13 2.32
N TYR A 32 -17.71 -13.47 1.07
CA TYR A 32 -18.53 -14.25 0.16
C TYR A 32 -17.86 -15.58 -0.22
N GLY A 33 -16.96 -16.10 0.62
CA GLY A 33 -16.22 -17.33 0.37
C GLY A 33 -14.99 -17.09 -0.48
N ILE A 34 -15.12 -17.16 -1.82
CA ILE A 34 -13.98 -16.95 -2.74
C ILE A 34 -13.70 -15.48 -3.06
N ASN A 35 -14.55 -14.57 -2.55
CA ASN A 35 -14.40 -13.13 -2.63
C ASN A 35 -14.49 -12.55 -1.22
N VAL A 36 -13.48 -11.79 -0.81
CA VAL A 36 -13.45 -11.12 0.50
C VAL A 36 -13.09 -9.66 0.28
N SER A 37 -13.82 -8.75 0.93
CA SER A 37 -13.56 -7.31 0.86
C SER A 37 -13.19 -6.76 2.24
N PHE A 38 -12.17 -5.90 2.26
CA PHE A 38 -11.80 -5.03 3.38
C PHE A 38 -12.33 -3.60 3.18
N GLY A 39 -13.32 -3.41 2.30
CA GLY A 39 -13.77 -2.10 1.83
C GLY A 39 -13.08 -1.72 0.52
N GLY A 40 -12.03 -0.90 0.59
CA GLY A 40 -11.31 -0.39 -0.60
C GLY A 40 -10.44 -1.43 -1.33
N LEU A 41 -10.13 -2.55 -0.68
CA LEU A 41 -9.39 -3.68 -1.24
C LEU A 41 -10.24 -4.95 -1.16
N SER A 42 -10.36 -5.66 -2.27
CA SER A 42 -11.01 -6.96 -2.34
C SER A 42 -10.06 -8.02 -2.90
N LEU A 43 -10.17 -9.23 -2.37
CA LEU A 43 -9.43 -10.41 -2.78
C LEU A 43 -10.39 -11.35 -3.50
N GLN A 44 -9.97 -11.89 -4.63
CA GLN A 44 -10.78 -12.83 -5.41
C GLN A 44 -9.96 -14.04 -5.85
N GLN A 45 -10.38 -15.22 -5.42
CA GLN A 45 -9.89 -16.50 -5.93
C GLN A 45 -10.64 -16.91 -7.20
N GLU A 46 -10.04 -17.70 -8.10
CA GLU A 46 -10.61 -18.02 -9.42
C GLU A 46 -10.95 -16.75 -10.23
N PHE A 47 -9.99 -15.81 -10.27
CA PHE A 47 -10.15 -14.51 -10.92
C PHE A 47 -10.40 -14.63 -12.43
N ASP A 48 -9.75 -15.59 -13.08
CA ASP A 48 -9.94 -15.92 -14.49
C ASP A 48 -11.39 -16.32 -14.80
N TRP A 49 -11.99 -17.16 -13.94
CA TRP A 49 -13.41 -17.51 -14.04
C TRP A 49 -14.31 -16.29 -13.87
N MET A 50 -14.04 -15.44 -12.86
CA MET A 50 -14.83 -14.23 -12.62
C MET A 50 -14.82 -13.28 -13.84
N LEU A 51 -13.67 -13.13 -14.49
CA LEU A 51 -13.51 -12.26 -15.66
C LEU A 51 -13.89 -12.94 -16.99
N GLY A 52 -14.05 -14.26 -17.02
CA GLY A 52 -14.30 -15.01 -18.25
C GLY A 52 -13.10 -15.02 -19.20
N VAL A 53 -11.88 -15.03 -18.67
CA VAL A 53 -10.62 -15.00 -19.44
C VAL A 53 -9.82 -16.30 -19.27
N PRO A 54 -8.88 -16.62 -20.18
CA PRO A 54 -8.00 -17.77 -20.00
C PRO A 54 -7.13 -17.63 -18.75
N LYS A 55 -6.91 -18.72 -18.01
CA LYS A 55 -6.14 -18.72 -16.76
C LYS A 55 -4.71 -18.20 -16.94
N GLU A 56 -4.09 -18.51 -18.07
CA GLU A 56 -2.76 -18.04 -18.46
C GLU A 56 -2.65 -16.53 -18.70
N SER A 57 -3.79 -15.82 -18.81
CA SER A 57 -3.80 -14.35 -18.92
C SER A 57 -3.63 -13.65 -17.57
N ILE A 58 -3.76 -14.38 -16.45
CA ILE A 58 -3.49 -13.86 -15.11
C ILE A 58 -1.97 -13.90 -14.88
N LEU A 59 -1.34 -12.73 -14.99
CA LEU A 59 0.11 -12.59 -14.91
C LEU A 59 0.56 -12.39 -13.46
N ASN A 60 1.67 -13.05 -13.08
CA ASN A 60 2.40 -12.76 -11.85
C ASN A 60 3.49 -11.73 -12.15
N LYS A 61 3.78 -10.83 -11.19
CA LYS A 61 4.82 -9.79 -11.34
C LYS A 61 4.67 -8.96 -12.62
N SER A 62 3.43 -8.55 -12.95
CA SER A 62 3.14 -7.73 -14.11
C SER A 62 3.74 -6.32 -14.05
N HIS A 63 4.09 -5.84 -12.85
CA HIS A 63 4.71 -4.54 -12.57
C HIS A 63 3.96 -3.34 -13.19
N ASN A 64 2.63 -3.44 -13.29
CA ASN A 64 1.78 -2.43 -13.92
C ASN A 64 0.84 -1.71 -12.93
N MET A 65 0.84 -2.10 -11.66
CA MET A 65 0.11 -1.45 -10.57
C MET A 65 0.77 -1.75 -9.22
N GLU A 66 0.46 -0.93 -8.21
CA GLU A 66 0.79 -1.19 -6.81
C GLU A 66 -0.39 -0.83 -5.90
N LEU A 67 -0.47 -1.50 -4.75
CA LEU A 67 -1.31 -1.10 -3.63
C LEU A 67 -0.50 -0.19 -2.73
N TYR A 68 -0.90 1.07 -2.64
CA TYR A 68 -0.20 2.10 -1.86
C TYR A 68 -0.86 2.27 -0.49
N PHE A 69 -0.07 2.15 0.57
CA PHE A 69 -0.45 2.38 1.95
C PHE A 69 0.44 3.45 2.59
N GLU A 70 -0.15 4.23 3.48
CA GLU A 70 0.60 5.11 4.39
C GLU A 70 0.50 4.57 5.81
N GLU A 71 1.60 4.65 6.54
CA GLU A 71 1.72 4.19 7.91
C GLU A 71 2.25 5.31 8.82
N ASP A 72 1.61 5.46 9.98
CA ASP A 72 2.01 6.45 10.99
C ASP A 72 3.24 5.97 11.77
N ASP A 73 3.27 4.69 12.16
CA ASP A 73 4.42 4.03 12.80
C ASP A 73 5.23 3.22 11.78
N PHE A 74 5.85 3.92 10.83
CA PHE A 74 6.57 3.29 9.73
C PHE A 74 7.69 2.37 10.23
N ASP A 75 8.47 2.81 11.21
CA ASP A 75 9.57 2.01 11.76
C ASP A 75 9.05 0.78 12.51
N GLY A 76 7.91 0.88 13.21
CA GLY A 76 7.21 -0.27 13.80
C GLY A 76 6.70 -1.26 12.76
N PHE A 77 6.17 -0.78 11.63
CA PHE A 77 5.77 -1.63 10.51
C PHE A 77 6.96 -2.36 9.89
N ILE A 78 8.10 -1.69 9.71
CA ILE A 78 9.34 -2.34 9.24
C ILE A 78 9.76 -3.45 10.19
N ALA A 79 9.78 -3.20 11.50
CA ALA A 79 10.13 -4.22 12.49
C ALA A 79 9.19 -5.43 12.46
N LYS A 80 7.90 -5.22 12.16
CA LYS A 80 6.91 -6.29 11.96
C LYS A 80 7.18 -7.07 10.67
N LEU A 81 7.57 -6.39 9.60
CA LEU A 81 7.88 -7.00 8.31
C LEU A 81 9.14 -7.86 8.38
N GLU A 82 10.17 -7.43 9.12
CA GLU A 82 11.43 -8.16 9.34
C GLU A 82 11.25 -9.49 10.11
N GLN A 83 10.15 -9.64 10.85
CA GLN A 83 9.82 -10.89 11.56
C GLN A 83 9.22 -11.97 10.63
N ARG A 84 8.91 -11.61 9.38
CA ARG A 84 8.30 -12.49 8.39
C ARG A 84 9.35 -13.10 7.47
N ASN A 85 9.18 -14.38 7.14
CA ASN A 85 10.08 -15.11 6.23
C ASN A 85 9.45 -15.35 4.84
N ASP A 86 8.24 -14.85 4.61
CA ASP A 86 7.46 -14.99 3.39
C ASP A 86 7.42 -13.71 2.54
N ILE A 87 8.13 -12.65 2.97
CA ILE A 87 8.17 -11.37 2.27
C ILE A 87 9.23 -11.39 1.17
N GLN A 88 8.80 -11.09 -0.06
CA GLN A 88 9.71 -10.85 -1.17
C GLN A 88 9.79 -9.35 -1.49
N TYR A 89 10.91 -8.72 -1.16
CA TYR A 89 11.15 -7.30 -1.42
C TYR A 89 11.38 -6.99 -2.91
N ILE A 90 11.03 -5.76 -3.29
CA ILE A 90 11.35 -5.17 -4.60
C ILE A 90 12.49 -4.15 -4.40
N GLY A 91 13.67 -4.47 -4.90
CA GLY A 91 14.88 -3.68 -4.71
C GLY A 91 15.52 -3.91 -3.33
N ASP A 92 16.38 -2.96 -2.92
CA ASP A 92 17.30 -3.15 -1.80
C ASP A 92 16.77 -2.65 -0.43
N GLY A 93 15.44 -2.59 -0.25
CA GLY A 93 14.80 -2.20 1.01
C GLY A 93 14.18 -0.80 1.00
N ILE A 94 14.28 -0.08 2.12
CA ILE A 94 13.69 1.25 2.31
C ILE A 94 14.37 2.26 1.39
N LYS A 95 13.56 3.07 0.70
CA LYS A 95 14.01 4.17 -0.14
C LYS A 95 13.42 5.47 0.35
N GLU A 96 14.19 6.56 0.24
CA GLU A 96 13.67 7.91 0.43
C GLU A 96 13.40 8.54 -0.94
N ALA A 97 12.17 8.98 -1.16
CA ALA A 97 11.76 9.66 -2.38
C ALA A 97 12.33 11.09 -2.44
N GLY A 98 12.31 11.68 -3.63
CA GLY A 98 12.77 13.05 -3.85
C GLY A 98 12.06 14.08 -2.96
N TRP A 99 10.82 13.82 -2.55
CA TRP A 99 10.02 14.64 -1.64
C TRP A 99 10.19 14.29 -0.14
N GLY A 100 11.10 13.36 0.20
CA GLY A 100 11.49 13.05 1.58
C GLY A 100 10.66 11.99 2.30
N GLN A 101 9.73 11.34 1.61
CA GLN A 101 9.02 10.16 2.13
C GLN A 101 9.94 8.95 2.14
N ARG A 102 10.03 8.25 3.27
CA ARG A 102 10.57 6.88 3.29
C ARG A 102 9.47 5.90 2.88
N SER A 103 9.79 4.93 2.03
CA SER A 103 8.88 3.84 1.68
C SER A 103 9.61 2.53 1.39
N ILE A 104 8.87 1.42 1.45
CA ILE A 104 9.36 0.10 1.10
C ILE A 104 8.38 -0.56 0.13
N ARG A 105 8.90 -1.35 -0.82
CA ARG A 105 8.11 -2.13 -1.75
C ARG A 105 8.39 -3.63 -1.61
N PHE A 106 7.35 -4.43 -1.64
CA PHE A 106 7.42 -5.89 -1.59
C PHE A 106 6.19 -6.48 -2.28
N TYR A 107 6.21 -7.80 -2.48
CA TYR A 107 5.06 -8.54 -3.00
C TYR A 107 4.21 -9.10 -1.87
N ASP A 108 2.90 -9.19 -2.11
CA ASP A 108 2.05 -10.11 -1.35
C ASP A 108 2.27 -11.57 -1.80
N LEU A 109 1.46 -12.49 -1.27
CA LEU A 109 1.55 -13.93 -1.57
C LEU A 109 1.31 -14.29 -3.05
N ASP A 110 0.72 -13.37 -3.82
CA ASP A 110 0.31 -13.57 -5.20
C ASP A 110 0.99 -12.58 -6.17
N ASP A 111 2.16 -12.06 -5.77
CA ASP A 111 3.03 -11.20 -6.58
C ASP A 111 2.43 -9.82 -6.95
N HIS A 112 1.46 -9.34 -6.17
CA HIS A 112 0.98 -7.96 -6.25
C HIS A 112 1.95 -7.02 -5.54
N ILE A 113 2.30 -5.90 -6.18
CA ILE A 113 3.18 -4.91 -5.56
C ILE A 113 2.42 -4.19 -4.45
N ILE A 114 3.02 -4.12 -3.27
CA ILE A 114 2.60 -3.25 -2.18
C ILE A 114 3.70 -2.23 -1.94
N GLU A 115 3.35 -0.95 -1.91
CA GLU A 115 4.16 0.11 -1.32
C GLU A 115 3.58 0.48 0.04
N VAL A 116 4.43 0.52 1.06
CA VAL A 116 4.11 1.18 2.33
C VAL A 116 5.06 2.34 2.49
N GLY A 117 4.52 3.55 2.59
CA GLY A 117 5.27 4.78 2.85
C GLY A 117 4.94 5.37 4.22
N GLU A 118 5.81 6.27 4.70
CA GLU A 118 5.44 7.15 5.80
C GLU A 118 4.19 7.95 5.45
N ASN A 119 3.38 8.28 6.46
CA ASN A 119 2.26 9.20 6.31
C ASN A 119 2.74 10.60 5.84
N MET A 120 2.13 11.14 4.77
CA MET A 120 2.50 12.45 4.22
C MET A 120 2.28 13.62 5.15
N LYS A 121 1.25 13.58 5.99
CA LYS A 121 1.08 14.56 7.04
C LYS A 121 2.27 14.57 8.02
N MET A 122 2.81 13.39 8.35
CA MET A 122 3.94 13.27 9.28
C MET A 122 5.25 13.71 8.64
N VAL A 123 5.45 13.46 7.34
CA VAL A 123 6.63 13.96 6.62
C VAL A 123 6.63 15.49 6.53
N VAL A 124 5.47 16.10 6.24
CA VAL A 124 5.33 17.57 6.24
C VAL A 124 5.64 18.14 7.63
N LYS A 125 5.05 17.55 8.68
CA LYS A 125 5.32 17.97 10.08
C LYS A 125 6.80 17.87 10.43
N ARG A 126 7.47 16.77 10.05
CA ARG A 126 8.92 16.59 10.29
C ARG A 126 9.75 17.73 9.70
N PHE A 127 9.44 18.19 8.48
CA PHE A 127 10.14 19.33 7.89
C PHE A 127 9.88 20.64 8.64
N LEU A 128 8.63 20.91 9.02
CA LEU A 128 8.28 22.09 9.79
C LEU A 128 8.95 22.08 11.19
N ASP A 129 8.95 20.94 11.86
CA ASP A 129 9.57 20.74 13.17
C ASP A 129 11.10 20.88 13.10
N SER A 130 11.71 20.62 11.94
CA SER A 130 13.13 20.89 11.68
C SER A 130 13.46 22.38 11.47
N GLY A 131 12.44 23.25 11.47
CA GLY A 131 12.57 24.71 11.34
C GLY A 131 12.32 25.25 9.93
N MET A 132 11.90 24.42 8.97
CA MET A 132 11.54 24.89 7.63
C MET A 132 10.24 25.69 7.66
N SER A 133 10.14 26.74 6.86
CA SER A 133 8.87 27.42 6.60
C SER A 133 7.97 26.60 5.66
N MET A 134 6.68 26.94 5.57
CA MET A 134 5.77 26.33 4.60
C MET A 134 6.26 26.48 3.16
N GLU A 135 6.83 27.64 2.81
CA GLU A 135 7.41 27.90 1.48
C GLU A 135 8.63 27.03 1.21
N GLU A 136 9.48 26.81 2.21
CA GLU A 136 10.65 25.95 2.09
C GLU A 136 10.25 24.48 1.98
N THR A 137 9.28 24.02 2.78
CA THR A 137 8.73 22.66 2.70
C THR A 137 8.06 22.42 1.35
N SER A 138 7.29 23.38 0.85
CA SER A 138 6.68 23.34 -0.49
C SER A 138 7.73 23.14 -1.59
N LYS A 139 8.83 23.90 -1.54
CA LYS A 139 9.95 23.73 -2.48
C LYS A 139 10.69 22.41 -2.30
N ARG A 140 10.88 21.95 -1.06
CA ARG A 140 11.58 20.69 -0.73
C ARG A 140 10.82 19.47 -1.24
N MET A 141 9.50 19.52 -1.22
CA MET A 141 8.62 18.42 -1.62
C MET A 141 8.13 18.54 -3.07
N ASP A 142 8.38 19.67 -3.74
CA ASP A 142 7.88 20.01 -5.08
C ASP A 142 6.34 19.94 -5.18
N VAL A 143 5.66 20.47 -4.16
CA VAL A 143 4.19 20.52 -4.04
C VAL A 143 3.72 21.91 -3.65
N SER A 144 2.47 22.25 -3.96
CA SER A 144 1.95 23.58 -3.63
C SER A 144 1.70 23.75 -2.12
N ILE A 145 1.78 24.98 -1.61
CA ILE A 145 1.43 25.29 -0.22
C ILE A 145 -0.03 24.87 0.09
N SER A 146 -0.94 25.05 -0.87
CA SER A 146 -2.35 24.64 -0.70
C SER A 146 -2.50 23.13 -0.52
N ASP A 147 -1.69 22.32 -1.20
CA ASP A 147 -1.72 20.87 -1.03
C ASP A 147 -1.16 20.47 0.33
N LEU A 148 -0.10 21.14 0.79
CA LEU A 148 0.44 20.94 2.14
C LEU A 148 -0.59 21.31 3.22
N GLU A 149 -1.28 22.43 3.08
CA GLU A 149 -2.35 22.84 4.00
C GLU A 149 -3.48 21.82 4.03
N THR A 150 -3.86 21.28 2.87
CA THR A 150 -4.87 20.22 2.76
C THR A 150 -4.45 18.97 3.55
N LEU A 151 -3.22 18.50 3.36
CA LEU A 151 -2.67 17.36 4.10
C LEU A 151 -2.58 17.61 5.61
N LEU A 152 -2.24 18.82 6.03
CA LEU A 152 -2.15 19.17 7.44
C LEU A 152 -3.52 19.27 8.12
N CYS A 153 -4.57 19.61 7.36
CA CYS A 153 -5.94 19.78 7.88
C CYS A 153 -6.83 18.53 7.76
N SER A 154 -6.45 17.53 6.95
CA SER A 154 -7.17 16.27 6.80
C SER A 154 -7.05 15.35 8.01
#